data_AF-A0A8I6WJC3-F1
#
_entry.id   AF-A0A8I6WJC3-F1
#
_cell.length_a   1.000
_cell.length_b   1.000
_cell.length_c   1.000
_cell.angle_alpha   90.00
_cell.angle_beta   90.00
_cell.angle_gamma   90.00
#
_symmetry.space_group_name_H-M   'P 1'
#
loop_
_entity.id
_entity.type
_entity.pdbx_description
1 polymer ?
#
loop_
_entity_poly.entity_id
_entity_poly.type
_entity_poly.pdbx_seq_one_letter_code
_entity_poly.pdbx_strand_id
1 'polypeptide(L)'
;MLGTECVPNSMWQYYAWINTFLPSCDNTYTVGLAAICWAIWLARNHATFEKKWINNPFEIVFTTCSFMKYWAGLQKPEMVEVIKKGADMLKVNASQMLLLCGPPTQDCREENDEEDKWEEW
;
A
#
# COMPACT_ATOMS: atom_id res chain seq x y z
N MET A 1 18.09 -10.33 5.44
CA MET A 1 16.90 -11.13 5.12
C MET A 1 15.69 -10.31 5.55
N LEU A 2 14.87 -9.82 4.63
CA LEU A 2 13.71 -8.97 4.93
C LEU A 2 12.53 -9.79 5.50
N GLY A 3 12.74 -10.53 6.60
CA GLY A 3 11.66 -11.17 7.39
C GLY A 3 10.59 -11.96 6.61
N THR A 4 10.89 -12.42 5.38
CA THR A 4 9.92 -12.99 4.43
C THR A 4 9.39 -14.37 4.86
N GLU A 5 9.96 -14.95 5.90
CA GLU A 5 9.52 -16.24 6.45
C GLU A 5 8.28 -16.11 7.37
N CYS A 6 7.91 -14.88 7.74
CA CYS A 6 6.79 -14.60 8.63
C CYS A 6 5.84 -13.58 8.00
N VAL A 7 5.14 -13.96 6.93
CA VAL A 7 3.99 -13.17 6.45
C VAL A 7 2.95 -13.14 7.58
N PRO A 8 2.62 -11.96 8.14
CA PRO A 8 1.71 -11.90 9.28
C PRO A 8 0.35 -12.47 8.93
N ASN A 9 -0.07 -13.53 9.62
CA ASN A 9 -1.40 -14.12 9.44
C ASN A 9 -2.42 -13.63 10.49
N SER A 10 -1.98 -12.75 11.39
CA SER A 10 -2.80 -12.16 12.44
C SER A 10 -2.35 -10.73 12.70
N MET A 11 -3.28 -9.90 13.21
CA MET A 11 -2.97 -8.51 13.56
C MET A 11 -1.82 -8.44 14.57
N TRP A 12 -1.76 -9.37 15.52
CA TRP A 12 -0.68 -9.43 16.51
C TRP A 12 0.70 -9.65 15.87
N GLN A 13 0.81 -10.58 14.92
CA GLN A 13 2.05 -10.78 14.17
C GLN A 13 2.44 -9.54 13.37
N TYR A 14 1.46 -8.82 12.82
CA TYR A 14 1.72 -7.56 12.13
C TYR A 14 2.30 -6.52 13.08
N TYR A 15 1.70 -6.30 14.25
CA TYR A 15 2.19 -5.34 15.24
C TYR A 15 3.59 -5.70 15.75
N ALA A 16 3.83 -6.98 16.05
CA ALA A 16 5.15 -7.44 16.46
C ALA A 16 6.19 -7.22 15.36
N TRP A 17 5.86 -7.56 14.12
CA TRP A 17 6.73 -7.38 12.96
C TRP A 17 7.03 -5.90 12.72
N ILE A 18 6.02 -5.04 12.60
CA ILE A 18 6.26 -3.62 12.30
C ILE A 18 7.00 -2.89 13.42
N ASN A 19 6.79 -3.28 14.68
CA ASN A 19 7.54 -2.72 15.81
C ASN A 19 9.04 -3.07 15.76
N THR A 20 9.43 -4.22 15.19
CA THR A 20 10.85 -4.55 15.00
C THR A 20 11.53 -3.70 13.93
N PHE A 21 10.78 -3.25 12.92
CA PHE A 21 11.34 -2.47 11.80
C PHE A 21 11.18 -0.96 11.96
N LEU A 22 10.15 -0.50 12.67
CA LEU A 22 9.82 0.92 12.84
C LEU A 22 9.52 1.26 14.31
N PRO A 23 10.44 1.00 15.25
CA PRO A 23 10.18 1.22 16.67
C PRO A 23 9.85 2.70 16.94
N SER A 24 8.85 2.97 17.78
CA SER A 24 8.32 4.31 18.18
C SER A 24 7.18 4.88 17.35
N CYS A 25 6.66 4.15 16.37
CA CYS A 25 5.55 4.57 15.52
C CYS A 25 4.21 3.90 15.88
N ASP A 26 4.06 3.44 17.12
CA ASP A 26 2.97 2.58 17.61
C ASP A 26 1.56 3.06 17.24
N ASN A 27 1.31 4.37 17.36
CA ASN A 27 0.01 4.97 17.05
C ASN A 27 -0.32 4.98 15.55
N THR A 28 0.68 4.82 14.68
CA THR A 28 0.53 4.87 13.21
C THR A 28 0.40 3.48 12.58
N TYR A 29 0.75 2.41 13.30
CA TYR A 29 0.66 1.03 12.80
C TYR A 29 -0.77 0.65 12.43
N THR A 30 -1.75 1.05 13.24
CA THR A 30 -3.16 0.79 12.96
C THR A 30 -3.62 1.46 11.67
N VAL A 31 -3.13 2.68 11.39
CA VAL A 31 -3.46 3.42 10.17
C VAL A 31 -2.87 2.71 8.95
N GLY A 32 -1.61 2.27 9.04
CA GLY A 32 -0.97 1.49 7.98
C GLY A 32 -1.68 0.16 7.73
N LEU A 33 -2.02 -0.58 8.78
CA LEU A 33 -2.76 -1.84 8.67
C LEU A 33 -4.12 -1.64 8.02
N ALA A 34 -4.88 -0.64 8.48
CA ALA A 34 -6.18 -0.31 7.94
C ALA A 34 -6.08 0.06 6.45
N ALA A 35 -5.06 0.84 6.06
CA ALA A 35 -4.86 1.25 4.67
C ALA A 35 -4.56 0.04 3.76
N ILE A 36 -3.72 -0.90 4.23
CA ILE A 36 -3.43 -2.15 3.50
C ILE A 36 -4.69 -3.01 3.36
N CYS A 37 -5.43 -3.21 4.46
CA CYS A 37 -6.67 -3.99 4.42
C CYS A 37 -7.70 -3.37 3.47
N TRP A 38 -7.80 -2.04 3.47
CA TRP A 38 -8.72 -1.32 2.60
C TRP A 38 -8.31 -1.39 1.13
N ALA A 39 -7.02 -1.24 0.82
CA ALA A 39 -6.49 -1.42 -0.54
C ALA A 39 -6.78 -2.83 -1.09
N ILE A 40 -6.57 -3.87 -0.27
CA ILE A 40 -6.87 -5.26 -0.65
C ILE A 40 -8.38 -5.44 -0.89
N TRP A 41 -9.22 -4.92 0.00
CA TRP A 41 -10.67 -5.00 -0.15
C TRP A 41 -11.15 -4.30 -1.42
N LEU A 42 -10.67 -3.09 -1.69
CA LEU A 42 -11.00 -2.32 -2.88
C LEU A 42 -10.62 -3.08 -4.15
N ALA A 43 -9.40 -3.63 -4.21
CA ALA A 43 -8.95 -4.37 -5.37
C ALA A 43 -9.74 -5.68 -5.60
N ARG A 44 -10.12 -6.38 -4.51
CA ARG A 44 -11.00 -7.56 -4.61
C ARG A 44 -12.40 -7.20 -5.11
N ASN A 45 -12.93 -6.04 -4.71
CA ASN A 45 -14.21 -5.56 -5.19
C ASN A 45 -14.15 -5.19 -6.67
N HIS A 46 -13.12 -4.48 -7.11
CA HIS A 46 -12.93 -4.15 -8.53
C HIS A 46 -12.83 -5.43 -9.39
N ALA A 47 -12.11 -6.45 -8.94
CA ALA A 47 -12.06 -7.74 -9.62
C ALA A 47 -13.44 -8.44 -9.68
N THR A 48 -14.24 -8.33 -8.62
CA THR A 48 -15.54 -9.01 -8.53
C THR A 48 -16.64 -8.30 -9.31
N PHE A 49 -16.72 -6.97 -9.19
CA PHE A 49 -17.83 -6.17 -9.73
C PHE A 49 -17.50 -5.54 -11.09
N GLU A 50 -16.26 -5.09 -11.28
CA GLU A 50 -15.80 -4.42 -12.52
C GLU A 50 -15.00 -5.35 -13.44
N LYS A 51 -14.67 -6.56 -12.98
CA LYS A 51 -13.77 -7.52 -13.66
C LYS A 51 -12.37 -6.96 -13.94
N LYS A 52 -11.95 -5.95 -13.14
CA LYS A 52 -10.61 -5.37 -13.19
C LYS A 52 -9.69 -6.13 -12.24
N TRP A 53 -8.80 -6.93 -12.82
CA TRP A 53 -7.83 -7.70 -12.05
C TRP A 53 -6.61 -6.84 -11.73
N ILE A 54 -6.00 -7.10 -10.58
CA ILE A 54 -4.69 -6.52 -10.24
C ILE A 54 -3.67 -7.12 -11.21
N ASN A 55 -2.99 -6.30 -11.97
CA ASN A 55 -1.94 -6.75 -12.89
C ASN A 55 -0.59 -6.83 -12.17
N ASN A 56 -0.40 -6.01 -11.14
CA ASN A 56 0.85 -5.90 -10.42
C ASN A 56 0.64 -5.76 -8.90
N PRO A 57 1.31 -6.56 -8.04
CA PRO A 57 1.23 -6.41 -6.58
C PRO A 57 1.58 -5.00 -6.08
N PHE A 58 2.38 -4.23 -6.82
CA PHE A 58 2.71 -2.84 -6.50
C PHE A 58 1.48 -1.91 -6.55
N GLU A 59 0.42 -2.25 -7.28
CA GLU A 59 -0.84 -1.47 -7.29
C GLU A 59 -1.47 -1.38 -5.89
N ILE A 60 -1.43 -2.49 -5.12
CA ILE A 60 -1.90 -2.51 -3.73
C ILE A 60 -1.03 -1.60 -2.86
N VAL A 61 0.28 -1.61 -3.07
CA VAL A 61 1.23 -0.77 -2.32
C VAL A 61 0.98 0.70 -2.60
N PHE A 62 0.85 1.10 -3.86
CA PHE A 62 0.57 2.49 -4.22
C PHE A 62 -0.80 2.95 -3.71
N THR A 63 -1.82 2.11 -3.83
CA THR A 63 -3.16 2.37 -3.28
C THR A 63 -3.10 2.55 -1.75
N THR A 64 -2.31 1.72 -1.05
CA THR A 64 -2.06 1.88 0.39
C THR A 64 -1.43 3.24 0.69
N CYS A 65 -0.43 3.67 -0.08
CA CYS A 65 0.19 4.99 0.09
C CYS A 65 -0.82 6.13 -0.07
N SER A 66 -1.72 6.06 -1.05
CA SER A 66 -2.80 7.05 -1.23
C SER A 66 -3.74 7.09 -0.03
N PHE A 67 -4.21 5.94 0.45
CA PHE A 67 -5.04 5.88 1.66
C PHE A 67 -4.33 6.43 2.90
N MET A 68 -3.04 6.15 3.08
CA MET A 68 -2.27 6.70 4.20
C MET A 68 -2.20 8.23 4.13
N LYS A 69 -2.00 8.82 2.95
CA LYS A 69 -1.99 10.27 2.77
C LYS A 69 -3.37 10.89 2.99
N TYR A 70 -4.40 10.28 2.43
CA TYR A 70 -5.78 10.72 2.57
C TYR A 70 -6.23 10.68 4.04
N TRP A 71 -5.95 9.58 4.74
CA TRP A 71 -6.29 9.42 6.17
C TRP A 71 -5.35 10.13 7.12
N ALA A 72 -4.22 10.68 6.65
CA ALA A 72 -3.34 11.47 7.50
C ALA A 72 -4.09 12.66 8.14
N GLY A 73 -5.03 13.28 7.40
CA GLY A 73 -5.86 14.37 7.94
C GLY A 73 -6.82 13.96 9.07
N LEU A 74 -7.09 12.66 9.25
CA LEU A 74 -7.92 12.13 10.33
C LEU A 74 -7.12 11.89 11.63
N GLN A 75 -5.80 12.03 11.58
CA GLN A 75 -4.91 11.76 12.70
C GLN A 75 -4.62 13.02 13.50
N LYS A 76 -4.00 12.84 14.67
CA LYS A 76 -3.54 13.97 15.50
C LYS A 76 -2.59 14.87 14.68
N PRO A 77 -2.62 16.20 14.86
CA PRO A 77 -1.80 17.14 14.09
C PRO A 77 -0.31 16.78 14.05
N GLU A 78 0.24 16.31 15.17
CA GLU A 78 1.64 15.87 15.29
C GLU A 78 2.01 14.64 14.42
N MET A 79 1.03 13.82 14.04
CA MET A 79 1.23 12.56 13.30
C MET A 79 0.95 12.70 11.81
N VAL A 80 0.24 13.76 11.39
CA VAL A 80 -0.14 13.97 9.98
C VAL A 80 1.11 13.96 9.08
N GLU A 81 2.12 14.75 9.45
CA GLU A 81 3.34 14.88 8.66
C GLU A 81 4.17 13.60 8.68
N VAL A 82 4.20 12.90 9.83
CA VAL A 82 4.89 11.62 9.98
C VAL A 82 4.30 10.58 9.03
N ILE A 83 2.97 10.49 8.96
CA ILE A 83 2.28 9.51 8.10
C ILE A 83 2.46 9.86 6.62
N LYS A 84 2.33 11.14 6.25
CA LYS A 84 2.54 11.57 4.86
C LYS A 84 3.96 11.27 4.39
N LYS A 85 4.95 11.64 5.20
CA LYS A 85 6.36 11.36 4.90
C LYS A 85 6.64 9.85 4.82
N GLY A 86 6.05 9.06 5.72
CA GLY A 86 6.14 7.60 5.68
C GLY A 86 5.54 7.02 4.39
N ALA A 87 4.38 7.50 3.96
CA ALA A 87 3.74 7.09 2.71
C ALA A 87 4.57 7.48 1.47
N ASP A 88 5.20 8.67 1.47
CA ASP A 88 6.11 9.09 0.41
C ASP A 88 7.36 8.21 0.33
N MET A 89 7.98 7.89 1.47
CA MET A 89 9.12 6.98 1.51
C MET A 89 8.74 5.59 1.00
N LEU A 90 7.57 5.07 1.40
CA LEU A 90 7.08 3.78 0.91
C LEU A 90 6.84 3.81 -0.61
N LYS A 91 6.21 4.87 -1.13
CA LYS A 91 5.97 5.07 -2.56
C LYS A 91 7.29 5.08 -3.34
N VAL A 92 8.28 5.85 -2.90
CA VAL A 92 9.60 5.93 -3.57
C VAL A 92 10.30 4.57 -3.59
N ASN A 93 10.33 3.86 -2.45
CA ASN A 93 10.96 2.54 -2.37
C ASN A 93 10.24 1.51 -3.25
N ALA A 94 8.90 1.53 -3.25
CA ALA A 94 8.08 0.66 -4.10
C ALA A 94 8.33 0.93 -5.59
N SER A 95 8.40 2.20 -6.01
CA SER A 95 8.75 2.57 -7.40
C SER A 95 10.14 2.08 -7.79
N GLN A 96 11.14 2.21 -6.91
CA GLN A 96 12.48 1.69 -7.16
C GLN A 96 12.48 0.16 -7.31
N MET A 97 11.78 -0.54 -6.43
CA MET A 97 11.65 -2.00 -6.52
C MET A 97 10.92 -2.44 -7.79
N LEU A 98 9.86 -1.74 -8.19
CA LEU A 98 9.14 -1.99 -9.42
C LEU A 98 10.06 -1.89 -10.65
N LEU A 99 10.93 -0.88 -10.70
CA LEU A 99 11.91 -0.72 -11.79
C LEU A 99 12.93 -1.87 -11.84
N LEU A 100 13.30 -2.43 -10.69
CA LEU A 100 14.21 -3.58 -10.62
C LEU A 100 13.57 -4.91 -11.05
N CYS A 101 12.25 -5.02 -10.96
CA CYS A 101 11.53 -6.25 -11.35
C CYS A 101 11.39 -6.44 -12.88
N GLY A 102 11.81 -5.47 -13.70
CA GLY A 102 11.66 -5.52 -15.16
C GLY A 102 10.21 -5.25 -15.62
N PRO A 103 9.97 -4.98 -16.91
CA PRO A 103 8.63 -4.70 -17.41
C PRO A 103 7.71 -5.92 -17.21
N PRO A 104 6.43 -5.70 -16.89
CA PRO A 104 5.47 -6.79 -16.71
C PRO A 104 5.42 -7.63 -17.99
N THR A 105 5.43 -8.96 -17.87
CA THR A 105 5.06 -9.83 -18.98
C THR A 105 3.61 -9.51 -19.32
N GLN A 106 3.43 -8.82 -20.44
CA GLN A 106 2.13 -8.46 -20.99
C GLN A 106 1.43 -9.74 -21.42
N ASP A 107 0.62 -10.32 -20.53
CA ASP A 107 -0.40 -11.27 -20.95
C ASP A 107 -1.62 -10.49 -21.43
N CYS A 108 -2.11 -10.85 -22.60
CA CYS A 108 -2.93 -10.00 -23.46
C CYS A 108 -4.33 -9.74 -22.88
N ARG A 109 -4.62 -8.49 -22.48
CA ARG A 109 -5.92 -7.87 -22.79
C ARG A 109 -5.85 -6.35 -22.75
N GLU A 110 -6.13 -5.77 -23.91
CA GLU A 110 -6.33 -4.34 -24.15
C GLU A 110 -7.50 -3.82 -23.32
N GLU A 111 -7.34 -2.69 -22.62
CA GLU A 111 -8.03 -1.44 -22.97
C GLU A 111 -7.47 -0.26 -22.16
N ASN A 112 -7.51 0.89 -22.83
CA ASN A 112 -6.79 2.13 -22.56
C ASN A 112 -7.41 2.96 -21.42
N ASP A 113 -6.65 3.99 -21.00
CA ASP A 113 -7.10 5.19 -20.27
C ASP A 113 -7.37 5.09 -18.75
N GLU A 114 -6.38 4.69 -17.94
CA GLU A 114 -6.41 4.87 -16.47
C GLU A 114 -5.19 5.57 -15.87
N GLU A 115 -4.31 6.18 -16.68
CA GLU A 115 -3.12 6.89 -16.15
C GLU A 115 -3.48 8.21 -15.44
N ASP A 116 -4.67 8.78 -15.69
CA ASP A 116 -5.17 10.00 -15.04
C ASP A 116 -6.02 9.78 -13.78
N LYS A 117 -6.33 8.53 -13.40
CA LYS A 117 -7.29 8.26 -12.30
C LYS A 117 -6.65 8.11 -10.92
N TRP A 118 -5.32 8.07 -10.84
CA TRP A 118 -4.59 7.83 -9.60
C TRP A 118 -4.29 9.09 -8.77
N GLU A 119 -4.53 10.28 -9.35
CA GLU A 119 -4.40 11.59 -8.68
C GLU A 119 -5.72 12.07 -8.04
N GLU A 120 -6.83 11.35 -8.23
CA GLU A 120 -8.17 11.81 -7.82
C GLU A 120 -8.63 11.30 -6.43
N TRP A 121 -7.73 10.72 -5.63
CA TRP A 121 -7.97 10.37 -4.22
C TRP A 121 -6.79 10.70 -3.30
#